data_AF-A0A0C2VIT1-F1
#
_entry.id   AF-A0A0C2VIT1-F1
#
_cell.length_a   1.000
_cell.length_b   1.000
_cell.length_c   1.000
_cell.angle_alpha   90.00
_cell.angle_beta   90.00
_cell.angle_gamma   90.00
#
_symmetry.space_group_name_H-M   'P 1'
#
loop_
_entity.id
_entity.type
_entity.pdbx_description
1 polymer ?
#
loop_
_entity_poly.entity_id
_entity_poly.type
_entity_poly.pdbx_seq_one_letter_code
_entity_poly.pdbx_strand_id
1 'polypeptide(L)'
;MEYVITKHFLLRISQRGLSKEILNMVLKFGNSKGDKITLNKKMTQKVIKELDDLKKKLTKQDSMIQKSNLSNALIIDFKANSDCDINVENIYLLEQIAYDRAMLMKILDKGGVTVVAEGNILITAYNVNSSYEKKRG
;
A
#
# COMPACT_ATOMS: atom_id res chain seq x y z
N MET A 1 -4.18 -4.19 -15.14
CA MET A 1 -5.21 -3.36 -15.80
C MET A 1 -4.92 -1.92 -15.45
N GLU A 2 -4.77 -1.05 -16.45
CA GLU A 2 -4.42 0.36 -16.24
C GLU A 2 -5.69 1.20 -16.17
N TYR A 3 -5.86 1.97 -15.09
CA TYR A 3 -7.01 2.85 -14.90
C TYR A 3 -6.69 4.27 -15.39
N VAL A 4 -7.63 4.87 -16.13
CA VAL A 4 -7.55 6.25 -16.58
C VAL A 4 -8.07 7.18 -15.49
N ILE A 5 -7.20 8.07 -15.02
CA ILE A 5 -7.52 9.07 -14.01
C ILE A 5 -7.95 10.37 -14.70
N THR A 6 -9.19 10.80 -14.48
CA THR A 6 -9.69 12.07 -15.02
C THR A 6 -9.39 13.24 -14.08
N LYS A 7 -9.35 14.47 -14.63
CA LYS A 7 -9.22 15.69 -13.82
C LYS A 7 -10.36 15.83 -12.80
N HIS A 8 -11.58 15.49 -13.20
CA HIS A 8 -12.75 15.51 -12.32
C HIS A 8 -12.61 14.53 -11.15
N PHE A 9 -12.06 13.35 -11.39
CA PHE A 9 -11.74 12.39 -10.34
C PHE A 9 -10.73 12.97 -9.34
N LEU A 10 -9.61 13.54 -9.82
CA LEU A 10 -8.57 14.13 -8.95
C LEU A 10 -9.12 15.25 -8.06
N LEU A 11 -9.96 16.12 -8.61
CA LEU A 11 -10.64 17.17 -7.85
C LEU A 11 -11.55 16.56 -6.77
N ARG A 12 -12.30 15.51 -7.11
CA ARG A 12 -13.22 14.84 -6.19
C ARG A 12 -12.54 14.07 -5.06
N ILE A 13 -11.38 13.46 -5.29
CA ILE A 13 -10.62 12.79 -4.22
C ILE A 13 -10.03 13.84 -3.26
N SER A 14 -9.49 14.94 -3.79
CA SER A 14 -8.92 16.02 -3.00
C SER A 14 -9.97 16.68 -2.09
N GLN A 15 -11.16 16.97 -2.63
CA GLN A 15 -12.30 17.50 -1.86
C GLN A 15 -12.75 16.58 -0.72
N ARG A 16 -12.42 15.28 -0.77
CA ARG A 16 -12.76 14.28 0.25
C ARG A 16 -11.58 13.97 1.18
N GLY A 17 -10.49 14.73 1.08
CA GLY A 17 -9.26 14.47 1.84
C GLY A 17 -8.67 13.10 1.54
N LEU A 18 -8.82 12.63 0.30
CA LEU A 18 -8.23 11.39 -0.21
C LEU A 18 -7.08 11.74 -1.15
N SER A 19 -5.92 11.13 -0.88
CA SER A 19 -4.71 11.34 -1.67
C SER A 19 -4.57 10.26 -2.75
N LYS A 20 -3.69 10.50 -3.73
CA LYS A 20 -3.43 9.54 -4.82
C LYS A 20 -2.79 8.25 -4.28
N GLU A 21 -2.04 8.36 -3.21
CA GLU A 21 -1.39 7.24 -2.52
C GLU A 21 -2.45 6.30 -1.91
N ILE A 22 -3.49 6.87 -1.29
CA ILE A 22 -4.64 6.12 -0.79
C ILE A 22 -5.34 5.38 -1.94
N LEU A 23 -5.55 6.07 -3.07
CA LEU A 23 -6.13 5.45 -4.27
C LEU A 23 -5.31 4.23 -4.71
N ASN A 24 -3.98 4.37 -4.81
CA ASN A 24 -3.11 3.28 -5.23
C ASN A 24 -3.25 2.06 -4.31
N MET A 25 -3.37 2.27 -2.99
CA MET A 25 -3.61 1.16 -2.04
C MET A 25 -4.95 0.48 -2.27
N VAL A 26 -6.02 1.24 -2.55
CA VAL A 26 -7.34 0.66 -2.82
C VAL A 26 -7.33 -0.13 -4.13
N LEU A 27 -6.64 0.36 -5.17
CA LEU A 27 -6.50 -0.37 -6.44
C LEU A 27 -5.62 -1.63 -6.30
N LYS A 28 -4.62 -1.59 -5.41
CA LYS A 28 -3.68 -2.70 -5.17
C LYS A 28 -4.28 -3.81 -4.29
N PHE A 29 -4.99 -3.46 -3.23
CA PHE A 29 -5.45 -4.41 -2.21
C PHE A 29 -6.97 -4.51 -2.07
N GLY A 30 -7.73 -3.66 -2.75
CA GLY A 30 -9.19 -3.64 -2.67
C GLY A 30 -9.84 -4.79 -3.42
N ASN A 31 -11.02 -5.19 -2.95
CA ASN A 31 -11.85 -6.17 -3.64
C ASN A 31 -12.77 -5.47 -4.64
N SER A 32 -12.78 -5.99 -5.86
CA SER A 32 -13.68 -5.53 -6.93
C SER A 32 -15.04 -6.22 -6.80
N LYS A 33 -16.12 -5.43 -6.81
CA LYS A 33 -17.51 -5.89 -6.83
C LYS A 33 -18.31 -4.97 -7.76
N GLY A 34 -18.58 -5.44 -8.98
CA GLY A 34 -19.24 -4.64 -10.00
C GLY A 34 -18.38 -3.43 -10.40
N ASP A 35 -18.96 -2.24 -10.30
CA ASP A 35 -18.33 -0.94 -10.59
C ASP A 35 -17.47 -0.41 -9.43
N LYS A 36 -17.29 -1.18 -8.35
CA LYS A 36 -16.65 -0.71 -7.11
C LYS A 36 -15.43 -1.53 -6.74
N ILE A 37 -14.42 -0.84 -6.27
CA ILE A 37 -13.21 -1.40 -5.68
C ILE A 37 -13.17 -0.92 -4.24
N THR A 38 -13.36 -1.82 -3.28
CA THR A 38 -13.46 -1.45 -1.86
C THR A 38 -12.35 -2.07 -1.05
N LEU A 39 -11.67 -1.22 -0.27
CA LEU A 39 -10.76 -1.64 0.78
C LEU A 39 -11.39 -1.24 2.13
N ASN A 40 -12.10 -2.19 2.73
CA ASN A 40 -12.83 -1.98 3.98
C ASN A 40 -11.93 -2.15 5.21
N LYS A 41 -12.38 -1.66 6.37
CA LYS A 41 -11.66 -1.75 7.65
C LYS A 41 -11.07 -3.15 7.94
N LYS A 42 -11.87 -4.21 7.76
CA LYS A 42 -11.45 -5.59 8.07
C LYS A 42 -10.35 -6.08 7.14
N MET A 43 -10.47 -5.79 5.84
CA MET A 43 -9.46 -6.11 4.85
C MET A 43 -8.19 -5.31 5.06
N THR A 44 -8.30 -4.00 5.33
CA THR A 44 -7.14 -3.15 5.63
C THR A 44 -6.33 -3.70 6.81
N GLN A 45 -7.00 -4.13 7.88
CA GLN A 45 -6.34 -4.76 9.03
C GLN A 45 -5.63 -6.06 8.65
N LYS A 46 -6.24 -6.88 7.79
CA LYS A 46 -5.64 -8.12 7.32
C LYS A 46 -4.37 -7.85 6.51
N VAL A 47 -4.42 -6.90 5.57
CA VAL A 47 -3.26 -6.51 4.75
C VAL A 47 -2.14 -5.93 5.62
N ILE A 48 -2.46 -5.08 6.61
CA ILE A 48 -1.47 -4.56 7.56
C ILE A 48 -0.79 -5.71 8.31
N LYS A 49 -1.56 -6.70 8.77
CA LYS A 49 -1.02 -7.86 9.49
C LYS A 49 -0.09 -8.68 8.58
N GLU A 50 -0.47 -8.91 7.33
CA GLU A 50 0.37 -9.61 6.35
C GLU A 50 1.68 -8.84 6.09
N LEU A 51 1.63 -7.51 5.96
CA LEU A 51 2.82 -6.67 5.83
C LEU A 51 3.73 -6.73 7.07
N ASP A 52 3.15 -6.71 8.28
CA ASP A 52 3.91 -6.83 9.53
C ASP A 52 4.57 -8.20 9.67
N ASP A 53 3.88 -9.27 9.25
CA ASP A 53 4.44 -10.63 9.26
C ASP A 53 5.55 -10.80 8.21
N LEU A 54 5.39 -10.19 7.02
CA LEU A 54 6.45 -10.13 5.99
C LEU A 54 7.67 -9.37 6.50
N LYS A 55 7.47 -8.19 7.11
CA LYS A 55 8.55 -7.41 7.72
C LYS A 55 9.31 -8.22 8.78
N LYS A 56 8.59 -8.95 9.65
CA LYS A 56 9.20 -9.82 10.67
C LYS A 56 10.01 -10.97 10.05
N LYS A 57 9.52 -11.58 8.97
CA LYS A 57 10.26 -12.64 8.26
C LYS A 57 11.57 -12.10 7.67
N LEU A 58 11.52 -10.95 7.00
CA LEU A 58 12.68 -10.31 6.39
C LEU A 58 13.73 -9.92 7.44
N THR A 59 13.32 -9.23 8.50
CA THR A 59 14.24 -8.85 9.60
C THR A 59 14.83 -10.07 10.33
N LYS A 60 14.10 -11.18 10.41
CA LYS A 60 14.62 -12.44 10.96
C LYS A 60 15.66 -13.07 10.03
N GLN A 61 15.48 -13.00 8.71
CA GLN A 61 16.50 -13.42 7.73
C GLN A 61 17.78 -12.59 7.88
N ASP A 62 17.66 -11.27 8.09
CA ASP A 62 18.82 -10.41 8.36
C ASP A 62 19.56 -10.77 9.66
N SER A 63 18.84 -11.19 10.72
CA SER A 63 19.48 -11.69 11.96
C SER A 63 20.19 -13.05 11.80
N MET A 64 19.81 -13.86 10.80
CA MET A 64 20.52 -15.09 10.44
C MET A 64 21.77 -14.77 9.61
N ILE A 65 21.72 -13.74 8.76
CA ILE A 65 22.85 -13.24 7.95
C ILE A 65 23.90 -12.54 8.85
N GLN A 66 23.48 -11.77 9.86
CA GLN A 66 24.38 -11.08 10.81
C GLN A 66 25.22 -12.03 11.68
N LYS A 67 24.77 -13.28 11.92
CA LYS A 67 25.57 -14.28 12.64
C LYS A 67 26.71 -14.87 11.82
N SER A 68 26.69 -14.71 10.50
CA SER A 68 27.67 -15.34 9.61
C SER A 68 28.73 -14.40 9.06
N ASN A 69 28.58 -13.07 9.01
CA ASN A 69 29.61 -12.22 8.39
C ASN A 69 29.87 -10.88 9.08
N LEU A 70 31.13 -10.79 9.53
CA LEU A 70 31.89 -9.64 9.97
C LEU A 70 32.01 -8.58 8.85
N SER A 71 30.98 -7.78 8.58
CA SER A 71 31.08 -6.79 7.48
C SER A 71 30.21 -5.53 7.58
N ASN A 72 29.75 -5.14 8.78
CA ASN A 72 29.04 -3.86 8.95
C ASN A 72 29.96 -2.62 8.84
N ALA A 73 31.29 -2.80 8.77
CA ALA A 73 32.24 -1.70 8.58
C ALA A 73 32.56 -1.37 7.10
N LEU A 74 32.12 -2.19 6.12
CA LEU A 74 32.54 -2.06 4.71
C LEU A 74 31.53 -1.31 3.82
N ILE A 75 30.28 -1.13 4.27
CA ILE A 75 29.17 -0.67 3.41
C ILE A 75 29.23 0.85 3.10
N ILE A 76 30.03 1.63 3.82
CA ILE A 76 30.10 3.09 3.61
C ILE A 76 30.95 3.44 2.37
N ASP A 77 31.92 2.61 1.99
CA ASP A 77 32.89 2.97 0.94
C ASP A 77 32.60 2.35 -0.45
N PHE A 78 31.65 1.41 -0.55
CA PHE A 78 31.41 0.66 -1.80
C PHE A 78 30.42 1.32 -2.77
N LYS A 79 29.83 2.47 -2.39
CA LYS A 79 28.79 3.17 -3.17
C LYS A 79 29.28 3.77 -4.51
N ALA A 80 30.54 3.55 -4.87
CA ALA A 80 31.21 4.21 -5.99
C ALA A 80 31.37 3.37 -7.26
N ASN A 81 31.16 2.04 -7.27
CA ASN A 81 31.40 1.26 -8.49
C ASN A 81 30.35 0.16 -8.70
N SER A 82 29.82 0.19 -9.91
CA SER A 82 28.75 -0.58 -10.54
C SER A 82 28.60 -2.06 -10.16
N ASP A 83 27.33 -2.48 -10.27
CA ASP A 83 26.81 -3.84 -10.50
C ASP A 83 26.45 -4.71 -9.28
N CYS A 84 25.13 -4.70 -9.02
CA CYS A 84 24.28 -5.63 -8.26
C CYS A 84 24.66 -5.99 -6.82
N ASP A 85 23.98 -5.36 -5.86
CA ASP A 85 24.04 -5.73 -4.44
C ASP A 85 22.69 -6.27 -3.95
N ILE A 86 22.67 -7.57 -3.63
CA ILE A 86 21.54 -8.31 -3.02
C ILE A 86 21.08 -7.65 -1.69
N ASN A 87 21.88 -6.76 -1.09
CA ASN A 87 21.57 -6.02 0.14
C ASN A 87 20.85 -4.68 -0.08
N VAL A 88 20.88 -4.11 -1.29
CA VAL A 88 20.19 -2.84 -1.61
C VAL A 88 18.70 -3.07 -1.85
N GLU A 89 18.34 -4.22 -2.43
CA GLU A 89 16.96 -4.58 -2.75
C GLU A 89 16.11 -4.80 -1.47
N ASN A 90 16.69 -5.37 -0.41
CA ASN A 90 16.02 -5.55 0.88
C ASN A 90 15.75 -4.21 1.61
N ILE A 91 16.66 -3.23 1.51
CA ILE A 91 16.47 -1.90 2.10
C ILE A 91 15.28 -1.19 1.44
N TYR A 92 15.25 -1.19 0.10
CA TYR A 92 14.17 -0.59 -0.68
C TYR A 92 12.83 -1.27 -0.39
N LEU A 93 12.81 -2.60 -0.29
CA LEU A 93 11.60 -3.36 0.02
C LEU A 93 11.07 -3.05 1.43
N LEU A 94 11.94 -2.91 2.43
CA LEU A 94 11.55 -2.55 3.80
C LEU A 94 10.97 -1.13 3.87
N GLU A 95 11.55 -0.19 3.12
CA GLU A 95 11.03 1.17 3.01
C GLU A 95 9.63 1.17 2.36
N GLN A 96 9.47 0.42 1.27
CA GLN A 96 8.17 0.29 0.60
C GLN A 96 7.11 -0.35 1.51
N ILE A 97 7.46 -1.39 2.28
CA ILE A 97 6.55 -2.01 3.26
C ILE A 97 6.13 -0.99 4.33
N ALA A 98 7.06 -0.19 4.84
CA ALA A 98 6.77 0.85 5.82
C ALA A 98 5.84 1.93 5.26
N TYR A 99 6.08 2.34 4.01
CA TYR A 99 5.25 3.29 3.28
C TYR A 99 3.83 2.77 3.05
N ASP A 100 3.70 1.55 2.49
CA ASP A 100 2.41 0.90 2.24
C ASP A 100 1.62 0.78 3.55
N ARG A 101 2.28 0.34 4.63
CA ARG A 101 1.68 0.23 5.95
C ARG A 101 1.16 1.58 6.47
N ALA A 102 1.94 2.65 6.32
CA ALA A 102 1.52 3.98 6.75
C ALA A 102 0.28 4.49 5.98
N MET A 103 0.21 4.22 4.68
CA MET A 103 -0.99 4.56 3.89
C MET A 103 -2.20 3.71 4.27
N LEU A 104 -2.01 2.42 4.53
CA LEU A 104 -3.09 1.54 4.99
C LEU A 104 -3.63 1.97 6.36
N MET A 105 -2.77 2.47 7.26
CA MET A 105 -3.25 3.05 8.53
C MET A 105 -4.15 4.26 8.29
N LYS A 106 -3.80 5.17 7.37
CA LYS A 106 -4.67 6.31 7.02
C LYS A 106 -6.02 5.86 6.45
N ILE A 107 -6.05 4.77 5.67
CA ILE A 107 -7.30 4.17 5.16
C ILE A 107 -8.11 3.58 6.30
N LEU A 108 -7.45 2.94 7.26
CA LEU A 108 -8.09 2.35 8.43
C LEU A 108 -8.77 3.41 9.29
N ASP A 109 -8.09 4.53 9.54
CA ASP A 109 -8.62 5.67 10.31
C ASP A 109 -9.86 6.28 9.66
N LYS A 110 -9.94 6.22 8.33
CA LYS A 110 -11.10 6.66 7.54
C LYS A 110 -12.25 5.63 7.49
N GLY A 111 -12.09 4.47 8.13
CA GLY A 111 -13.08 3.37 8.11
C GLY A 111 -13.02 2.46 6.88
N GLY A 112 -12.08 2.70 5.97
CA GLY A 112 -12.00 2.08 4.65
C GLY A 112 -12.32 3.08 3.53
N VAL A 113 -11.99 2.72 2.29
CA VAL A 113 -12.24 3.55 1.10
C VAL A 113 -12.79 2.69 -0.04
N THR A 114 -13.79 3.22 -0.73
CA THR A 114 -14.34 2.66 -1.97
C THR A 114 -14.03 3.59 -3.13
N VAL A 115 -13.55 3.02 -4.23
CA VAL A 115 -13.37 3.66 -5.53
C VAL A 115 -14.46 3.12 -6.46
N VAL A 116 -15.08 4.02 -7.23
CA VAL A 116 -16.04 3.68 -8.29
C VAL A 116 -15.35 3.86 -9.62
N ALA A 117 -15.43 2.85 -10.47
CA ALA A 117 -14.89 2.83 -11.82
C ALA A 117 -15.94 2.30 -12.81
N GLU A 118 -15.95 2.88 -14.01
CA GLU A 118 -16.75 2.38 -15.13
C GLU A 118 -15.79 1.96 -16.24
N GLY A 119 -15.72 0.64 -16.48
CA GLY A 119 -14.64 0.05 -17.25
C GLY A 119 -13.28 0.40 -16.64
N ASN A 120 -12.46 1.12 -17.40
CA ASN A 120 -11.13 1.56 -16.97
C ASN A 120 -11.11 3.00 -16.46
N ILE A 121 -12.24 3.72 -16.43
CA ILE A 121 -12.29 5.13 -16.05
C ILE A 121 -12.65 5.25 -14.58
N LEU A 122 -11.82 5.95 -13.80
CA LEU A 122 -12.13 6.24 -12.40
C LEU A 122 -13.13 7.40 -12.29
N ILE A 123 -14.25 7.16 -11.61
CA ILE A 123 -15.35 8.10 -11.47
C ILE A 123 -15.25 8.91 -10.17
N THR A 124 -15.12 8.22 -9.03
CA THR A 124 -15.03 8.86 -7.71
C THR A 124 -14.45 7.92 -6.66
N ALA A 125 -14.00 8.45 -5.52
CA ALA A 125 -13.70 7.67 -4.33
C ALA A 125 -14.41 8.26 -3.10
N TYR A 126 -14.73 7.43 -2.10
CA TYR A 126 -15.36 7.85 -0.85
C TYR A 126 -15.01 6.91 0.31
N ASN A 127 -15.10 7.40 1.55
CA ASN A 127 -14.85 6.58 2.75
C ASN A 127 -15.97 5.56 2.95
N VAL A 128 -15.64 4.34 3.38
CA VAL A 128 -16.61 3.31 3.72
C VAL A 128 -17.33 3.72 5.01
N ASN A 129 -18.49 4.34 4.85
CA ASN A 129 -19.38 4.65 5.97
C ASN A 129 -20.42 3.52 6.09
N SER A 130 -20.50 2.90 7.28
CA SER A 130 -21.34 1.74 7.60
C SER A 130 -22.84 1.92 7.28
N SER A 131 -23.30 3.15 7.12
CA SER A 131 -24.70 3.50 6.80
C SER A 131 -25.10 3.25 5.34
N TYR A 132 -24.15 3.19 4.40
CA TYR A 132 -24.45 3.01 2.97
C TYR A 132 -24.47 1.55 2.53
N GLU A 133 -23.71 0.66 3.19
CA GLU A 133 -23.71 -0.77 2.89
C GLU A 133 -24.97 -1.49 3.37
N LYS A 134 -25.63 -1.01 4.43
CA LYS A 134 -26.85 -1.62 5.00
C LYS A 134 -28.12 -1.40 4.16
N LYS A 135 -28.14 -0.47 3.21
CA LYS A 135 -29.36 -0.07 2.47
C LYS A 135 -29.56 -0.80 1.12
N ARG A 136 -28.66 -1.72 0.75
CA ARG A 136 -28.73 -2.47 -0.53
C ARG A 136 -28.53 -3.98 -0.37
N GLY A 137 -28.70 -4.48 0.85
CA GLY A 137 -28.82 -5.91 1.14
C GLY A 137 -30.28 -6.30 1.17
#